data_AF-A0A1Q8CQC7-F1
#
_entry.id   AF-A0A1Q8CQC7-F1
#
_cell.length_a   1.000
_cell.length_b   1.000
_cell.length_c   1.000
_cell.angle_alpha   90.00
_cell.angle_beta   90.00
_cell.angle_gamma   90.00
#
_symmetry.space_group_name_H-M   'P 1'
#
loop_
_entity.id
_entity.type
_entity.pdbx_description
1 polymer ?
#
loop_
_entity_poly.entity_id
_entity_poly.type
_entity_poly.pdbx_seq_one_letter_code
_entity_poly.pdbx_strand_id
1 'polypeptide(L)'
;MSGDWQRLHPRTVVVTALTVAGLGVSIATPIVVNLLRDDHRPARVLLIAVGGVVLLTALGTAGDLMRWRHTTYRVTGERVELRHSWVLHRLRSIPRDRVRAVDLAANPLLRVFGLTKVKIGTGQQVVGQGSQLTLDPLGRGEAEELRRVLLDRAPAGTGEPVPPGAGTAQAPAIAVLDRSWIRYAPVSVSTPILGAAAFGAVMQLSDWFGVQNALVQWVGDLFAGLSVPMLVLVLVAVGVVIGVLGSLGLFVEMWWNYRLTREEGTLVVRRGLLTTRTLSLEQRRLRGAELFEPLGSRLFGAARVDVVATGLRARSEKDSTDPKTLLPVAPLRFARRVAAEVVGSDPWADADLRPHPPAARRRRVGWALYSVFGLAAVLVVLGLLLTTVLVHLAWIAVLVLTPIAVALALDDYRNLGHGLTADYLVTRYGAGSRRTVALLRGGIIGWTVRSSPFQRRAGLVTIAATTAANSGEYLVRDVGETDGLRLAEVAVPGLLTPFLEVAPGQLSTV
;
A
#
# COMPACT_ATOMS: atom_id res chain seq x y z
N MET A 1 -0.54 3.41 37.11
CA MET A 1 -0.57 2.18 36.30
C MET A 1 -1.59 1.25 36.93
N SER A 2 -2.81 1.19 36.40
CA SER A 2 -3.83 0.28 36.92
C SER A 2 -3.86 -0.96 36.04
N GLY A 3 -3.74 -2.15 36.65
CA GLY A 3 -4.02 -3.44 35.98
C GLY A 3 -5.51 -3.65 35.68
N ASP A 4 -6.24 -2.54 35.54
CA ASP A 4 -7.69 -2.50 35.48
C ASP A 4 -8.16 -2.49 34.04
N TRP A 5 -9.34 -3.06 33.84
CA TRP A 5 -9.98 -3.10 32.54
C TRP A 5 -10.56 -1.73 32.19
N GLN A 6 -10.04 -1.14 31.12
CA GLN A 6 -10.53 0.11 30.57
C GLN A 6 -11.52 -0.15 29.43
N ARG A 7 -12.44 0.80 29.25
CA ARG A 7 -13.43 0.76 28.16
C ARG A 7 -13.01 1.70 27.04
N LEU A 8 -13.50 1.42 25.84
CA LEU A 8 -13.37 2.34 24.70
C LEU A 8 -14.14 3.64 24.96
N HIS A 9 -13.84 4.68 24.20
CA HIS A 9 -14.44 5.99 24.43
C HIS A 9 -15.95 5.98 24.09
N PRO A 10 -16.85 6.47 24.97
CA PRO A 10 -18.31 6.37 24.79
C PRO A 10 -18.84 7.09 23.55
N ARG A 11 -18.15 8.15 23.09
CA ARG A 11 -18.49 8.89 21.85
C ARG A 11 -18.41 8.05 20.57
N THR A 12 -17.93 6.80 20.62
CA THR A 12 -18.02 5.84 19.50
C THR A 12 -19.43 5.73 18.93
N VAL A 13 -20.44 5.65 19.80
CA VAL A 13 -21.84 5.45 19.37
C VAL A 13 -22.35 6.62 18.54
N VAL A 14 -21.99 7.85 18.92
CA VAL A 14 -22.38 9.08 18.21
C VAL A 14 -21.70 9.13 16.84
N VAL A 15 -20.41 8.79 16.77
CA VAL A 15 -19.68 8.74 15.49
C VAL A 15 -20.30 7.69 14.57
N THR A 16 -20.59 6.49 15.09
CA THR A 16 -21.24 5.44 14.32
C THR A 16 -22.61 5.88 13.83
N ALA A 17 -23.42 6.52 14.68
CA ALA A 17 -24.72 7.07 14.31
C ALA A 17 -24.62 8.02 13.11
N LEU A 18 -23.74 9.01 13.20
CA LEU A 18 -23.53 10.00 12.14
C LEU A 18 -23.01 9.37 10.85
N THR A 19 -22.07 8.42 10.93
CA THR A 19 -21.54 7.74 9.74
C THR A 19 -22.61 6.90 9.04
N VAL A 20 -23.38 6.11 9.79
CA VAL A 20 -24.43 5.25 9.24
C VAL A 20 -25.59 6.09 8.70
N ALA A 21 -25.98 7.15 9.40
CA ALA A 21 -27.00 8.07 8.92
C ALA A 21 -26.57 8.75 7.61
N GLY A 22 -25.35 9.29 7.55
CA GLY A 22 -24.83 9.95 6.35
C GLY A 22 -24.72 9.01 5.14
N LEU A 23 -24.22 7.78 5.35
CA LEU A 23 -24.18 6.75 4.31
C LEU A 23 -25.59 6.31 3.89
N GLY A 24 -26.48 6.12 4.86
CA GLY A 24 -27.87 5.75 4.64
C GLY A 24 -28.60 6.79 3.79
N VAL A 25 -28.46 8.07 4.12
CA VAL A 25 -29.02 9.17 3.32
C VAL A 25 -28.44 9.16 1.91
N SER A 26 -27.11 9.03 1.78
CA SER A 26 -26.43 9.02 0.46
C SER A 26 -26.91 7.89 -0.44
N ILE A 27 -27.21 6.71 0.12
CA ILE A 27 -27.75 5.55 -0.60
C ILE A 27 -29.25 5.73 -0.87
N ALA A 28 -30.01 6.29 0.07
CA ALA A 28 -31.45 6.47 -0.05
C ALA A 28 -31.83 7.54 -1.08
N THR A 29 -31.06 8.63 -1.20
CA THR A 29 -31.36 9.73 -2.14
C THR A 29 -31.57 9.27 -3.59
N PRO A 30 -30.64 8.52 -4.23
CA PRO A 30 -30.85 8.08 -5.62
C PRO A 30 -32.05 7.13 -5.76
N ILE A 31 -32.25 6.22 -4.79
CA ILE A 31 -33.38 5.29 -4.78
C ILE A 31 -34.70 6.05 -4.74
N VAL A 32 -34.79 7.07 -3.87
CA VAL A 32 -35.99 7.91 -3.74
C VAL A 32 -36.23 8.71 -5.01
N VAL A 33 -35.20 9.35 -5.58
CA VAL A 33 -35.34 10.12 -6.82
C VAL A 33 -35.80 9.25 -7.98
N ASN A 34 -35.29 8.03 -8.09
CA ASN A 34 -35.70 7.08 -9.13
C ASN A 34 -37.16 6.61 -8.94
N LEU A 35 -37.54 6.15 -7.74
CA LEU A 35 -38.91 5.70 -7.46
C LEU A 35 -39.96 6.82 -7.57
N LEU A 36 -39.59 8.07 -7.24
CA LEU A 36 -40.49 9.23 -7.36
C LEU A 36 -40.87 9.56 -8.81
N ARG A 37 -40.11 9.09 -9.80
CA ARG A 37 -40.42 9.30 -11.22
C ARG A 37 -41.49 8.32 -11.73
N ASP A 38 -41.51 7.11 -11.18
CA ASP A 38 -42.40 6.03 -11.64
C ASP A 38 -43.66 5.86 -10.79
N ASP A 39 -43.65 6.25 -9.50
CA ASP A 39 -44.79 6.05 -8.58
C ASP A 39 -45.65 7.31 -8.41
N HIS A 40 -46.98 7.13 -8.40
CA HIS A 40 -47.97 8.20 -8.17
C HIS A 40 -48.20 8.54 -6.69
N ARG A 41 -47.49 7.88 -5.75
CA ARG A 41 -47.64 8.12 -4.29
C ARG A 41 -46.33 8.53 -3.61
N PRO A 42 -45.84 9.76 -3.82
CA PRO A 42 -44.52 10.22 -3.37
C PRO A 42 -44.33 10.17 -1.85
N ALA A 43 -45.42 10.35 -1.09
CA ALA A 43 -45.40 10.30 0.37
C ALA A 43 -44.99 8.92 0.93
N ARG A 44 -45.38 7.81 0.27
CA ARG A 44 -45.05 6.45 0.73
C ARG A 44 -43.57 6.13 0.48
N VAL A 45 -43.05 6.51 -0.69
CA VAL A 45 -41.63 6.32 -1.04
C VAL A 45 -40.74 7.06 -0.04
N LEU A 46 -41.07 8.32 0.26
CA LEU A 46 -40.31 9.12 1.22
C LEU A 46 -40.38 8.57 2.64
N LEU A 47 -41.55 8.10 3.07
CA LEU A 47 -41.72 7.47 4.40
C LEU A 47 -40.91 6.18 4.52
N ILE A 48 -40.93 5.31 3.50
CA ILE A 48 -40.14 4.06 3.48
C ILE A 48 -38.64 4.37 3.51
N ALA A 49 -38.19 5.35 2.73
CA ALA A 49 -36.77 5.72 2.69
C ALA A 49 -36.29 6.32 4.01
N VAL A 50 -37.03 7.27 4.58
CA VAL A 50 -36.73 7.85 5.89
C VAL A 50 -36.78 6.78 6.97
N GLY A 51 -37.82 5.94 6.98
CA GLY A 51 -37.95 4.81 7.91
C GLY A 51 -36.79 3.82 7.80
N GLY A 52 -36.34 3.52 6.58
CA GLY A 52 -35.18 2.68 6.31
C GLY A 52 -33.88 3.27 6.83
N VAL A 53 -33.61 4.56 6.58
CA VAL A 53 -32.42 5.26 7.10
C VAL A 53 -32.42 5.32 8.62
N VAL A 54 -33.57 5.63 9.24
CA VAL A 54 -33.72 5.65 10.70
C VAL A 54 -33.50 4.25 11.27
N LEU A 55 -34.09 3.22 10.68
CA LEU A 55 -33.91 1.83 11.11
C LEU A 55 -32.45 1.38 10.99
N LEU A 56 -31.79 1.66 9.87
CA LEU A 56 -30.37 1.34 9.67
C LEU A 56 -29.48 2.06 10.69
N THR A 57 -29.77 3.34 10.96
CA THR A 57 -29.05 4.13 11.97
C THR A 57 -29.29 3.57 13.37
N ALA A 58 -30.53 3.19 13.71
CA ALA A 58 -30.87 2.58 14.99
C ALA A 58 -30.19 1.21 15.18
N LEU A 59 -30.18 0.36 14.14
CA LEU A 59 -29.50 -0.93 14.17
C LEU A 59 -27.98 -0.77 14.27
N GLY A 60 -27.39 0.15 13.51
CA GLY A 60 -25.95 0.43 13.54
C GLY A 60 -25.49 0.97 14.90
N THR A 61 -26.26 1.89 15.48
CA THR A 61 -26.00 2.43 16.83
C THR A 61 -26.20 1.39 17.92
N ALA A 62 -27.25 0.58 17.85
CA ALA A 62 -27.47 -0.52 18.79
C ALA A 62 -26.31 -1.55 18.71
N GLY A 63 -25.85 -1.87 17.50
CA GLY A 63 -24.70 -2.75 17.28
C GLY A 63 -23.41 -2.20 17.89
N ASP A 64 -23.09 -0.91 17.67
CA ASP A 64 -21.88 -0.30 18.24
C ASP A 64 -22.00 -0.07 19.75
N LEU A 65 -23.19 0.21 20.28
CA LEU A 65 -23.44 0.27 21.72
C LEU A 65 -23.18 -1.10 22.37
N MET A 66 -23.64 -2.17 21.73
CA MET A 66 -23.39 -3.54 22.20
C MET A 66 -21.89 -3.86 22.17
N ARG A 67 -21.22 -3.54 21.06
CA ARG A 67 -19.77 -3.67 20.92
C ARG A 67 -19.03 -2.87 21.99
N TRP A 68 -19.40 -1.62 22.24
CA TRP A 68 -18.79 -0.76 23.25
C TRP A 68 -18.95 -1.33 24.66
N ARG A 69 -20.15 -1.83 25.01
CA ARG A 69 -20.41 -2.44 26.33
C ARG A 69 -19.61 -3.72 26.57
N HIS A 70 -19.41 -4.52 25.54
CA HIS A 70 -18.75 -5.83 25.66
C HIS A 70 -17.26 -5.82 25.30
N THR A 71 -16.69 -4.68 24.89
CA THR A 71 -15.26 -4.54 24.57
C THR A 71 -14.51 -3.83 25.69
N THR A 72 -13.56 -4.53 26.29
CA THR A 72 -12.65 -3.98 27.32
C THR A 72 -11.22 -4.26 26.94
N TYR A 73 -10.32 -3.33 27.27
CA TYR A 73 -8.89 -3.49 27.03
C TYR A 73 -8.11 -3.27 28.32
N ARG A 74 -6.92 -3.86 28.38
CA ARG A 74 -6.01 -3.71 29.50
C ARG A 74 -4.57 -3.66 28.98
N VAL A 75 -3.78 -2.76 29.55
CA VAL A 75 -2.36 -2.63 29.24
C VAL A 75 -1.58 -2.94 30.51
N THR A 76 -1.06 -4.15 30.58
CA THR A 76 -0.20 -4.62 31.66
C THR A 76 1.27 -4.37 31.30
N GLY A 77 2.17 -4.39 32.28
CA GLY A 77 3.61 -4.23 32.04
C GLY A 77 4.17 -5.21 30.98
N GLU A 78 3.59 -6.40 30.88
CA GLU A 78 4.04 -7.46 29.97
C GLU A 78 3.15 -7.70 28.74
N ARG A 79 1.86 -7.31 28.78
CA ARG A 79 0.87 -7.71 27.76
C ARG A 79 -0.16 -6.61 27.51
N VAL A 80 -0.57 -6.48 26.25
CA VAL A 80 -1.76 -5.74 25.83
C VAL A 80 -2.87 -6.76 25.59
N GLU A 81 -3.97 -6.62 26.30
CA GLU A 81 -5.09 -7.54 26.25
C GLU A 81 -6.35 -6.82 25.77
N LEU A 82 -7.05 -7.45 24.83
CA LEU A 82 -8.36 -7.02 24.35
C LEU A 82 -9.35 -8.15 24.57
N ARG A 83 -10.42 -7.86 25.29
CA ARG A 83 -11.47 -8.80 25.62
C ARG A 83 -12.78 -8.34 24.98
N HIS A 84 -13.40 -9.25 24.23
CA HIS A 84 -14.74 -9.09 23.69
C HIS A 84 -15.65 -10.18 24.29
N SER A 85 -16.65 -9.77 25.07
CA SER A 85 -17.48 -10.66 25.89
C SER A 85 -18.97 -10.60 25.53
N TRP A 86 -19.34 -10.70 24.25
CA TRP A 86 -20.75 -10.63 23.83
C TRP A 86 -21.46 -11.98 23.83
N VAL A 87 -21.02 -12.93 23.01
CA VAL A 87 -21.58 -14.30 22.91
C VAL A 87 -20.47 -15.35 22.93
N LEU A 88 -19.38 -15.07 22.21
CA LEU A 88 -18.11 -15.80 22.35
C LEU A 88 -17.13 -14.95 23.14
N HIS A 89 -16.56 -15.53 24.20
CA HIS A 89 -15.45 -14.95 24.94
C HIS A 89 -14.20 -15.00 24.07
N ARG A 90 -13.84 -13.85 23.49
CA ARG A 90 -12.61 -13.71 22.71
C ARG A 90 -11.64 -12.83 23.49
N LEU A 91 -10.63 -13.45 24.09
CA LEU A 91 -9.49 -12.76 24.65
C LEU A 91 -8.36 -12.79 23.64
N ARG A 92 -7.86 -11.61 23.25
CA ARG A 92 -6.65 -11.46 22.44
C ARG A 92 -5.60 -10.83 23.32
N SER A 93 -4.50 -11.54 23.55
CA SER A 93 -3.36 -11.03 24.29
C SER A 93 -2.16 -10.92 23.35
N ILE A 94 -1.49 -9.79 23.40
CA ILE A 94 -0.26 -9.52 22.67
C ILE A 94 0.79 -9.14 23.69
N PRO A 95 1.85 -9.95 23.85
CA PRO A 95 2.99 -9.57 24.67
C PRO A 95 3.56 -8.21 24.24
N ARG A 96 3.87 -7.32 25.18
CA ARG A 96 4.34 -5.96 24.92
C ARG A 96 5.68 -5.96 24.21
N ASP A 97 6.55 -6.94 24.48
CA ASP A 97 7.77 -7.22 23.72
C ASP A 97 7.50 -7.60 22.25
N ARG A 98 6.26 -7.91 21.88
CA ARG A 98 5.85 -8.17 20.49
C ARG A 98 5.12 -6.98 19.84
N VAL A 99 4.88 -5.88 20.56
CA VAL A 99 4.32 -4.63 20.02
C VAL A 99 5.41 -3.77 19.42
N ARG A 100 5.31 -3.47 18.12
CA ARG A 100 6.51 -3.11 17.33
C ARG A 100 6.28 -2.04 16.27
N ALA A 101 5.02 -1.87 15.89
CA ALA A 101 4.55 -0.72 15.13
C ALA A 101 3.20 -0.29 15.72
N VAL A 102 3.02 1.02 15.86
CA VAL A 102 1.74 1.62 16.29
C VAL A 102 1.32 2.62 15.23
N ASP A 103 0.15 2.40 14.63
CA ASP A 103 -0.46 3.30 13.65
C ASP A 103 -1.69 3.95 14.28
N LEU A 104 -1.65 5.27 14.40
CA LEU A 104 -2.75 6.11 14.86
C LEU A 104 -3.42 6.73 13.64
N ALA A 105 -4.72 6.54 13.48
CA ALA A 105 -5.49 7.13 12.39
C ALA A 105 -6.75 7.83 12.91
N ALA A 106 -6.98 9.06 12.47
CA ALA A 106 -8.18 9.81 12.79
C ALA A 106 -8.78 10.40 11.51
N ASN A 107 -9.92 9.85 11.10
CA ASN A 107 -10.75 10.39 10.01
C ASN A 107 -11.41 11.72 10.46
N PRO A 108 -11.94 12.55 9.55
CA PRO A 108 -12.51 13.86 9.90
C PRO A 108 -13.50 13.82 11.08
N LEU A 109 -14.43 12.86 11.08
CA LEU A 109 -15.40 12.70 12.17
C LEU A 109 -14.71 12.37 13.50
N LEU A 110 -13.79 11.39 13.52
CA LEU A 110 -13.04 11.06 14.74
C LEU A 110 -12.26 12.28 15.24
N ARG A 111 -11.63 13.04 14.34
CA ARG A 111 -10.87 14.24 14.68
C ARG A 111 -11.73 15.32 15.32
N VAL A 112 -12.94 15.56 14.80
CA VAL A 112 -13.89 16.52 15.39
C VAL A 112 -14.29 16.11 16.81
N PHE A 113 -14.47 14.81 17.06
CA PHE A 113 -14.82 14.29 18.39
C PHE A 113 -13.61 14.06 19.33
N GLY A 114 -12.39 14.38 18.90
CA GLY A 114 -11.15 14.19 19.68
C GLY A 114 -10.74 12.71 19.82
N LEU A 115 -11.17 11.87 18.89
CA LEU A 115 -10.99 10.42 18.89
C LEU A 115 -9.94 9.97 17.87
N THR A 116 -9.34 8.81 18.10
CA THR A 116 -8.34 8.21 17.21
C THR A 116 -8.43 6.69 17.27
N LYS A 117 -8.25 6.05 16.12
CA LYS A 117 -8.14 4.60 15.99
C LYS A 117 -6.69 4.19 16.14
N VAL A 118 -6.42 3.23 17.03
CA VAL A 118 -5.06 2.71 17.28
C VAL A 118 -4.96 1.30 16.72
N LYS A 119 -4.00 1.10 15.83
CA LYS A 119 -3.68 -0.21 15.27
C LYS A 119 -2.30 -0.61 15.75
N ILE A 120 -2.23 -1.75 16.44
CA ILE A 120 -1.00 -2.31 16.98
C ILE A 120 -0.59 -3.48 16.10
N GLY A 121 0.58 -3.35 15.46
CA GLY A 121 1.20 -4.39 14.63
C GLY A 121 2.15 -5.26 15.44
N THR A 122 2.05 -6.58 15.27
CA THR A 122 2.96 -7.54 15.88
C THR A 122 3.93 -8.14 14.87
N GLY A 123 5.12 -8.50 15.36
CA GLY A 123 6.22 -9.08 14.57
C GLY A 123 5.94 -10.42 13.86
N GLN A 124 4.80 -11.08 14.10
CA GLN A 124 4.58 -12.45 13.63
C GLN A 124 3.68 -12.50 12.39
N GLN A 125 4.17 -13.19 11.36
CA GLN A 125 3.37 -13.73 10.27
C GLN A 125 2.59 -14.96 10.77
N VAL A 126 1.59 -14.75 11.63
CA VAL A 126 0.60 -15.82 11.84
C VAL A 126 -0.44 -15.69 10.73
N VAL A 127 -0.50 -16.71 9.87
CA VAL A 127 -1.56 -16.89 8.88
C VAL A 127 -2.89 -16.97 9.64
N GLY A 128 -3.63 -15.86 9.68
CA GLY A 128 -4.91 -15.74 10.39
C GLY A 128 -5.25 -14.30 10.81
N GLN A 129 -6.51 -14.08 11.20
CA GLN A 129 -7.07 -12.77 11.64
C GLN A 129 -6.59 -12.30 13.04
N GLY A 130 -5.48 -12.87 13.56
CA GLY A 130 -5.06 -12.74 14.95
C GLY A 130 -3.81 -11.88 15.22
N SER A 131 -3.08 -11.43 14.19
CA SER A 131 -1.77 -10.75 14.37
C SER A 131 -1.82 -9.22 14.53
N GLN A 132 -3.02 -8.61 14.44
CA GLN A 132 -3.21 -7.17 14.59
C GLN A 132 -4.29 -6.89 15.65
N LEU A 133 -3.97 -6.03 16.61
CA LEU A 133 -4.94 -5.49 17.56
C LEU A 133 -5.41 -4.13 17.06
N THR A 134 -6.71 -3.92 17.00
CA THR A 134 -7.28 -2.61 16.65
C THR A 134 -8.15 -2.13 17.80
N LEU A 135 -7.76 -1.02 18.41
CA LEU A 135 -8.56 -0.30 19.40
C LEU A 135 -9.26 0.84 18.68
N ASP A 136 -10.59 0.84 18.68
CA ASP A 136 -11.40 1.73 17.86
C ASP A 136 -12.69 2.11 18.60
N PRO A 137 -12.87 3.37 19.05
CA PRO A 137 -11.92 4.48 19.13
C PRO A 137 -11.41 4.76 20.57
N LEU A 138 -10.24 5.39 20.67
CA LEU A 138 -9.66 5.92 21.91
C LEU A 138 -9.61 7.46 21.88
N GLY A 139 -9.54 8.11 23.05
CA GLY A 139 -9.28 9.55 23.12
C GLY A 139 -7.90 9.87 22.55
N ARG A 140 -7.73 11.02 21.91
CA ARG A 140 -6.44 11.39 21.29
C ARG A 140 -5.27 11.38 22.28
N GLY A 141 -5.45 11.97 23.47
CA GLY A 141 -4.42 12.00 24.52
C GLY A 141 -4.07 10.58 25.00
N GLU A 142 -5.08 9.76 25.30
CA GLU A 142 -4.92 8.36 25.69
C GLU A 142 -4.20 7.54 24.61
N ALA A 143 -4.50 7.78 23.33
CA ALA A 143 -3.87 7.10 22.22
C ALA A 143 -2.39 7.49 22.03
N GLU A 144 -2.05 8.76 22.25
CA GLU A 144 -0.67 9.25 22.22
C GLU A 144 0.14 8.74 23.42
N GLU A 145 -0.47 8.68 24.61
CA GLU A 145 0.13 8.08 25.81
C GLU A 145 0.35 6.57 25.61
N LEU A 146 -0.66 5.86 25.11
CA LEU A 146 -0.56 4.44 24.78
C LEU A 146 0.56 4.18 23.76
N ARG A 147 0.71 5.03 22.74
CA ARG A 147 1.81 4.95 21.77
C ARG A 147 3.17 5.06 22.46
N ARG A 148 3.36 6.06 23.32
CA ARG A 148 4.61 6.25 24.07
C ARG A 148 4.90 5.04 24.96
N VAL A 149 3.93 4.64 25.77
CA VAL A 149 4.06 3.46 26.65
C VAL A 149 4.40 2.20 25.86
N LEU A 150 3.82 1.98 24.69
CA LEU A 150 4.10 0.79 23.89
C LEU A 150 5.48 0.80 23.21
N LEU A 151 6.09 1.97 23.03
CA LEU A 151 7.34 2.15 22.27
C LEU A 151 8.55 2.61 23.11
N ASP A 152 8.34 3.17 24.32
CA ASP A 152 9.39 3.67 25.23
C ASP A 152 10.17 2.54 25.93
N ARG A 153 10.76 1.65 25.13
CA ARG A 153 11.71 0.64 25.61
C ARG A 153 13.12 0.97 25.11
N ALA A 154 13.59 2.17 25.44
CA ALA A 154 15.01 2.47 25.58
C ALA A 154 15.38 2.35 27.09
N PRO A 155 16.56 1.82 27.44
CA PRO A 155 16.84 1.33 28.79
C PRO A 155 16.84 2.45 29.82
N ALA A 156 16.29 2.15 31.00
CA ALA A 156 16.55 2.91 32.21
C ALA A 156 18.06 2.89 32.49
N GLY A 157 18.75 3.92 32.03
CA GLY A 157 20.17 4.15 32.22
C GLY A 157 20.42 5.65 32.19
N THR A 158 20.43 6.25 33.38
CA THR A 158 20.99 7.57 33.71
C THR A 158 20.60 8.74 32.80
N GLY A 159 19.48 9.37 33.13
CA GLY A 159 19.12 10.71 32.64
C GLY A 159 18.19 11.37 33.65
N GLU A 160 18.66 12.46 34.25
CA GLU A 160 18.04 13.29 35.27
C GLU A 160 16.59 13.70 34.92
N PRO A 161 15.66 13.84 35.90
CA PRO A 161 14.27 14.18 35.63
C PRO A 161 14.16 15.60 35.03
N VAL A 162 13.78 15.69 33.76
CA VAL A 162 13.46 16.97 33.10
C VAL A 162 12.15 17.53 33.69
N PRO A 163 12.10 18.81 34.13
CA PRO A 163 10.92 19.40 34.75
C PRO A 163 9.71 19.47 33.80
N PRO A 164 8.48 19.33 34.30
CA PRO A 164 7.26 19.50 33.52
C PRO A 164 7.04 21.00 33.24
N GLY A 165 7.50 21.48 32.08
CA GLY A 165 7.37 22.88 31.69
C GLY A 165 8.10 23.29 30.41
N ALA A 166 9.01 22.45 29.87
CA ALA A 166 9.64 22.73 28.58
C ALA A 166 8.70 22.31 27.44
N GLY A 167 8.19 23.31 26.70
CA GLY A 167 7.47 23.08 25.45
C GLY A 167 8.27 22.17 24.51
N THR A 168 7.57 21.29 23.81
CA THR A 168 8.07 20.35 22.79
C THR A 168 9.31 20.86 22.04
N ALA A 169 10.50 20.50 22.52
CA ALA A 169 11.70 20.50 21.68
C ALA A 169 11.48 19.38 20.67
N GLN A 170 10.86 19.72 19.54
CA GLN A 170 10.57 18.77 18.47
C GLN A 170 11.90 18.18 18.00
N ALA A 171 12.04 16.85 18.11
CA ALA A 171 13.20 16.14 17.59
C ALA A 171 13.48 16.58 16.13
N PRO A 172 14.76 16.72 15.74
CA PRO A 172 15.12 17.17 14.40
C PRO A 172 14.43 16.29 13.34
N ALA A 173 13.79 16.94 12.36
CA ALA A 173 13.08 16.23 11.31
C ALA A 173 14.08 15.75 10.24
N ILE A 174 14.08 14.44 10.00
CA ILE A 174 14.84 13.78 8.91
C ILE A 174 14.32 14.29 7.55
N ALA A 175 12.99 14.38 7.41
CA ALA A 175 12.35 14.89 6.21
C ALA A 175 11.07 15.64 6.55
N VAL A 176 10.83 16.73 5.82
CA VAL A 176 9.59 17.51 5.83
C VAL A 176 9.09 17.62 4.40
N LEU A 177 7.78 17.70 4.22
CA LEU A 177 7.18 17.89 2.91
C LEU A 177 7.68 19.19 2.26
N ASP A 178 8.29 19.07 1.09
CA ASP A 178 8.49 20.20 0.20
C ASP A 178 7.32 20.29 -0.79
N ARG A 179 6.77 21.50 -0.95
CA ARG A 179 5.67 21.79 -1.90
C ARG A 179 6.06 21.44 -3.34
N SER A 180 7.36 21.50 -3.67
CA SER A 180 7.86 21.12 -4.99
C SER A 180 7.54 19.67 -5.35
N TRP A 181 7.29 18.78 -4.38
CA TRP A 181 6.99 17.37 -4.62
C TRP A 181 5.58 17.14 -5.18
N ILE A 182 4.67 18.11 -5.03
CA ILE A 182 3.30 18.04 -5.57
C ILE A 182 3.32 17.86 -7.10
N ARG A 183 4.35 18.39 -7.79
CA ARG A 183 4.53 18.25 -9.24
C ARG A 183 4.68 16.80 -9.71
N TYR A 184 5.04 15.88 -8.81
CA TYR A 184 5.18 14.46 -9.13
C TYR A 184 3.84 13.70 -9.05
N ALA A 185 2.77 14.30 -8.52
CA ALA A 185 1.47 13.63 -8.42
C ALA A 185 0.81 13.37 -9.80
N PRO A 186 0.76 14.35 -10.74
CA PRO A 186 0.13 14.16 -12.05
C PRO A 186 0.80 13.10 -12.92
N VAL A 187 2.11 12.89 -12.75
CA VAL A 187 2.88 11.88 -13.50
C VAL A 187 2.80 10.48 -12.89
N SER A 188 1.99 10.28 -11.85
CA SER A 188 1.70 8.94 -11.35
C SER A 188 0.88 8.12 -12.35
N VAL A 189 1.13 6.80 -12.41
CA VAL A 189 0.32 5.85 -13.19
C VAL A 189 -1.16 5.85 -12.73
N SER A 190 -1.43 6.33 -11.51
CA SER A 190 -2.79 6.47 -10.99
C SER A 190 -3.59 7.60 -11.64
N THR A 191 -2.97 8.61 -12.24
CA THR A 191 -3.66 9.78 -12.83
C THR A 191 -4.69 9.39 -13.91
N PRO A 192 -4.34 8.60 -14.95
CA PRO A 192 -5.33 8.17 -15.93
C PRO A 192 -6.42 7.26 -15.32
N ILE A 193 -6.05 6.43 -14.34
CA ILE A 193 -7.02 5.58 -13.61
C ILE A 193 -8.03 6.45 -12.86
N LEU A 194 -7.58 7.53 -12.22
CA LEU A 194 -8.45 8.46 -11.52
C LEU A 194 -9.34 9.23 -12.48
N GLY A 195 -8.83 9.65 -13.64
CA GLY A 195 -9.64 10.27 -14.68
C GLY A 195 -10.75 9.35 -15.17
N ALA A 196 -10.40 8.09 -15.48
CA ALA A 196 -11.36 7.06 -15.89
C ALA A 196 -12.36 6.71 -14.78
N ALA A 197 -11.90 6.61 -13.52
CA ALA A 197 -12.77 6.35 -12.37
C ALA A 197 -13.73 7.51 -12.11
N ALA A 198 -13.28 8.77 -12.25
CA ALA A 198 -14.13 9.94 -12.12
C ALA A 198 -15.20 9.96 -13.24
N PHE A 199 -14.80 9.67 -14.48
CA PHE A 199 -15.75 9.53 -15.58
C PHE A 199 -16.79 8.42 -15.31
N GLY A 200 -16.32 7.23 -14.89
CA GLY A 200 -17.18 6.13 -14.51
C GLY A 200 -18.12 6.48 -13.36
N ALA A 201 -17.64 7.21 -12.35
CA ALA A 201 -18.46 7.69 -11.25
C ALA A 201 -19.53 8.69 -11.70
N VAL A 202 -19.20 9.62 -12.61
CA VAL A 202 -20.18 10.54 -13.20
C VAL A 202 -21.25 9.77 -13.97
N MET A 203 -20.86 8.79 -14.78
CA MET A 203 -21.81 7.95 -15.52
C MET A 203 -22.71 7.14 -14.57
N GLN A 204 -22.11 6.50 -13.56
CA GLN A 204 -22.83 5.75 -12.53
C GLN A 204 -23.83 6.65 -11.77
N LEU A 205 -23.41 7.86 -11.41
CA LEU A 205 -24.25 8.82 -10.71
C LEU A 205 -25.38 9.33 -11.60
N SER A 206 -25.10 9.56 -12.89
CA SER A 206 -26.11 9.97 -13.86
C SER A 206 -27.19 8.93 -14.07
N ASP A 207 -26.81 7.65 -14.07
CA ASP A 207 -27.71 6.51 -14.16
C ASP A 207 -28.57 6.39 -12.89
N TRP A 208 -27.94 6.50 -11.70
CA TRP A 208 -28.65 6.53 -10.42
C TRP A 208 -29.73 7.62 -10.34
N PHE A 209 -29.46 8.80 -10.91
CA PHE A 209 -30.43 9.89 -10.99
C PHE A 209 -31.31 9.83 -12.25
N GLY A 210 -31.22 8.79 -13.08
CA GLY A 210 -31.98 8.61 -14.31
C GLY A 210 -31.81 9.75 -15.32
N VAL A 211 -30.71 10.49 -15.25
CA VAL A 211 -30.38 11.60 -16.17
C VAL A 211 -29.32 11.21 -17.17
N GLN A 212 -28.90 9.93 -17.22
CA GLN A 212 -27.87 9.47 -18.15
C GLN A 212 -28.18 9.81 -19.61
N ASN A 213 -29.39 9.52 -20.10
CA ASN A 213 -29.75 9.83 -21.48
C ASN A 213 -29.76 11.34 -21.75
N ALA A 214 -30.25 12.14 -20.81
CA ALA A 214 -30.23 13.60 -20.91
C ALA A 214 -28.80 14.17 -20.89
N LEU A 215 -27.91 13.60 -20.07
CA LEU A 215 -26.48 13.96 -20.02
C LEU A 215 -25.77 13.57 -21.31
N VAL A 216 -26.02 12.37 -21.84
CA VAL A 216 -25.43 11.92 -23.10
C VAL A 216 -25.92 12.77 -24.27
N GLN A 217 -27.22 13.08 -24.33
CA GLN A 217 -27.78 13.99 -25.33
C GLN A 217 -27.21 15.41 -25.18
N TRP A 218 -27.17 15.96 -23.98
CA TRP A 218 -26.62 17.29 -23.72
C TRP A 218 -25.13 17.39 -24.11
N VAL A 219 -24.32 16.37 -23.78
CA VAL A 219 -22.93 16.29 -24.23
C VAL A 219 -22.86 16.16 -25.75
N GLY A 220 -23.73 15.35 -26.35
CA GLY A 220 -23.86 15.21 -27.79
C GLY A 220 -24.17 16.54 -28.50
N ASP A 221 -25.11 17.31 -27.97
CA ASP A 221 -25.53 18.61 -28.49
C ASP A 221 -24.43 19.67 -28.30
N LEU A 222 -23.77 19.69 -27.13
CA LEU A 222 -22.66 20.58 -26.82
C LEU A 222 -21.49 20.40 -27.79
N PHE A 223 -21.31 19.18 -28.31
CA PHE A 223 -20.23 18.82 -29.21
C PHE A 223 -20.69 18.43 -30.62
N ALA A 224 -21.94 18.72 -31.00
CA ALA A 224 -22.52 18.33 -32.29
C ALA A 224 -21.76 18.90 -33.50
N GLY A 225 -21.05 20.02 -33.32
CA GLY A 225 -20.19 20.65 -34.34
C GLY A 225 -18.77 20.09 -34.41
N LEU A 226 -18.37 19.17 -33.52
CA LEU A 226 -17.04 18.58 -33.54
C LEU A 226 -17.01 17.31 -34.39
N SER A 227 -15.94 17.15 -35.18
CA SER A 227 -15.65 15.85 -35.79
C SER A 227 -15.39 14.80 -34.70
N VAL A 228 -15.70 13.53 -34.98
CA VAL A 228 -15.48 12.42 -34.02
C VAL A 228 -14.05 12.41 -33.44
N PRO A 229 -12.97 12.62 -34.22
CA PRO A 229 -11.61 12.70 -33.65
C PRO A 229 -11.43 13.87 -32.67
N MET A 230 -12.04 15.03 -32.95
CA MET A 230 -11.95 16.20 -32.08
C MET A 230 -12.75 15.99 -30.79
N LEU A 231 -13.94 15.37 -30.88
CA LEU A 231 -14.72 14.97 -29.71
C LEU A 231 -13.92 14.02 -28.81
N VAL A 232 -13.31 12.98 -29.39
CA VAL A 232 -12.46 12.04 -28.64
C VAL A 232 -11.29 12.76 -27.99
N LEU A 233 -10.61 13.67 -28.70
CA LEU A 233 -9.52 14.47 -28.15
C LEU A 233 -9.97 15.33 -26.97
N VAL A 234 -11.11 16.00 -27.07
CA VAL A 234 -11.68 16.82 -25.99
C VAL A 234 -12.03 15.97 -24.78
N LEU A 235 -12.68 14.83 -24.96
CA LEU A 235 -13.02 13.92 -23.86
C LEU A 235 -11.77 13.37 -23.16
N VAL A 236 -10.74 13.01 -23.93
CA VAL A 236 -9.45 12.60 -23.38
C VAL A 236 -8.80 13.74 -22.61
N ALA A 237 -8.80 14.97 -23.15
CA ALA A 237 -8.25 16.14 -22.48
C ALA A 237 -8.96 16.43 -21.16
N VAL A 238 -10.30 16.41 -21.14
CA VAL A 238 -11.10 16.58 -19.90
C VAL A 238 -10.80 15.48 -18.89
N GLY A 239 -10.76 14.22 -19.33
CA GLY A 239 -10.42 13.08 -18.47
C GLY A 239 -9.01 13.21 -17.86
N VAL A 240 -8.04 13.70 -18.64
CA VAL A 240 -6.69 14.00 -18.15
C VAL A 240 -6.73 15.13 -17.12
N VAL A 241 -7.42 16.24 -17.38
CA VAL A 241 -7.53 17.36 -16.42
C VAL A 241 -8.15 16.89 -15.10
N ILE A 242 -9.25 16.14 -15.15
CA ILE A 242 -9.90 15.57 -13.95
C ILE A 242 -8.93 14.62 -13.23
N GLY A 243 -8.25 13.75 -13.97
CA GLY A 243 -7.26 12.83 -13.41
C GLY A 243 -6.12 13.57 -12.72
N VAL A 244 -5.61 14.65 -13.32
CA VAL A 244 -4.56 15.51 -12.76
C VAL A 244 -5.04 16.18 -11.47
N LEU A 245 -6.19 16.84 -11.49
CA LEU A 245 -6.79 17.49 -10.32
C LEU A 245 -7.05 16.47 -9.18
N GLY A 246 -7.60 15.30 -9.52
CA GLY A 246 -7.81 14.21 -8.58
C GLY A 246 -6.51 13.70 -7.98
N SER A 247 -5.46 13.52 -8.80
CA SER A 247 -4.15 13.09 -8.31
C SER A 247 -3.51 14.12 -7.36
N LEU A 248 -3.65 15.41 -7.67
CA LEU A 248 -3.16 16.51 -6.83
C LEU A 248 -3.91 16.54 -5.51
N GLY A 249 -5.25 16.46 -5.55
CA GLY A 249 -6.10 16.41 -4.37
C GLY A 249 -5.75 15.23 -3.46
N LEU A 250 -5.61 14.02 -4.01
CA LEU A 250 -5.23 12.83 -3.25
C LEU A 250 -3.80 12.91 -2.72
N PHE A 251 -2.86 13.47 -3.47
CA PHE A 251 -1.48 13.64 -2.98
C PHE A 251 -1.43 14.60 -1.80
N VAL A 252 -2.10 15.76 -1.93
CA VAL A 252 -2.23 16.75 -0.87
C VAL A 252 -2.92 16.13 0.34
N GLU A 253 -4.07 15.48 0.15
CA GLU A 253 -4.82 14.83 1.23
C GLU A 253 -3.99 13.78 1.97
N MET A 254 -3.22 12.96 1.23
CA MET A 254 -2.41 11.88 1.78
C MET A 254 -1.11 12.34 2.47
N TRP A 255 -0.47 13.41 1.97
CA TRP A 255 0.87 13.83 2.40
C TRP A 255 0.89 15.21 3.07
N TRP A 256 -0.25 15.84 3.31
CA TRP A 256 -0.32 17.12 4.01
C TRP A 256 0.41 17.08 5.34
N ASN A 257 1.15 18.17 5.62
CA ASN A 257 1.95 18.32 6.83
C ASN A 257 2.87 17.11 7.10
N TYR A 258 3.36 16.45 6.04
CA TYR A 258 4.22 15.29 6.18
C TYR A 258 5.52 15.65 6.91
N ARG A 259 5.85 14.84 7.91
CA ARG A 259 7.07 14.95 8.70
C ARG A 259 7.55 13.56 9.11
N LEU A 260 8.84 13.31 8.90
CA LEU A 260 9.56 12.14 9.38
C LEU A 260 10.55 12.60 10.44
N THR A 261 10.41 12.10 11.66
CA THR A 261 11.25 12.41 12.82
C THR A 261 11.79 11.14 13.45
N ARG A 262 12.93 11.26 14.14
CA ARG A 262 13.49 10.20 14.99
C ARG A 262 13.25 10.60 16.45
N GLU A 263 12.38 9.88 17.15
CA GLU A 263 12.08 10.04 18.58
C GLU A 263 12.66 8.80 19.30
N GLU A 264 13.73 8.95 20.10
CA GLU A 264 14.27 7.89 20.99
C GLU A 264 14.46 6.50 20.33
N GLY A 265 15.03 6.45 19.12
CA GLY A 265 15.23 5.18 18.38
C GLY A 265 13.98 4.63 17.68
N THR A 266 12.90 5.41 17.65
CA THR A 266 11.67 5.15 16.89
C THR A 266 11.54 6.17 15.76
N LEU A 267 11.23 5.69 14.56
CA LEU A 267 10.89 6.52 13.41
C LEU A 267 9.40 6.83 13.44
N VAL A 268 9.08 8.12 13.37
CA VAL A 268 7.70 8.60 13.44
C VAL A 268 7.37 9.35 12.16
N VAL A 269 6.39 8.85 11.43
CA VAL A 269 5.83 9.48 10.22
C VAL A 269 4.47 10.06 10.56
N ARG A 270 4.35 11.39 10.52
CA ARG A 270 3.08 12.12 10.65
C ARG A 270 2.66 12.65 9.29
N ARG A 271 1.40 12.47 8.89
CA ARG A 271 0.86 12.99 7.61
C ARG A 271 -0.67 12.99 7.55
N GLY A 272 -1.22 13.72 6.59
CA GLY A 272 -2.62 13.66 6.18
C GLY A 272 -3.42 14.92 6.51
N LEU A 273 -4.33 15.31 5.61
CA LEU A 273 -5.17 16.50 5.74
C LEU A 273 -6.51 16.17 6.41
N LEU A 274 -7.32 15.35 5.71
CA LEU A 274 -8.64 14.92 6.16
C LEU A 274 -8.50 13.81 7.20
N THR A 275 -7.75 12.77 6.83
CA THR A 275 -7.42 11.67 7.72
C THR A 275 -5.98 11.81 8.19
N THR A 276 -5.79 12.26 9.43
CA THR A 276 -4.44 12.37 10.01
C THR A 276 -3.97 10.98 10.43
N ARG A 277 -2.74 10.63 10.05
CA ARG A 277 -2.09 9.37 10.43
C ARG A 277 -0.72 9.62 11.07
N THR A 278 -0.42 8.85 12.12
CA THR A 278 0.90 8.80 12.76
C THR A 278 1.35 7.35 12.84
N LEU A 279 2.35 6.99 12.04
CA LEU A 279 3.00 5.68 12.07
C LEU A 279 4.28 5.78 12.89
N SER A 280 4.41 4.93 13.91
CA SER A 280 5.64 4.83 14.72
C SER A 280 6.25 3.43 14.58
N LEU A 281 7.53 3.37 14.20
CA LEU A 281 8.27 2.14 13.90
C LEU A 281 9.62 2.13 14.62
N GLU A 282 9.91 1.07 15.39
CA GLU A 282 11.22 0.91 16.03
C GLU A 282 12.35 0.76 14.99
N GLN A 283 13.44 1.53 15.12
CA GLN A 283 14.57 1.50 14.20
C GLN A 283 15.28 0.13 14.20
N ARG A 284 15.30 -0.57 15.34
CA ARG A 284 15.92 -1.90 15.48
C ARG A 284 15.28 -2.99 14.59
N ARG A 285 14.12 -2.69 13.99
CA ARG A 285 13.38 -3.58 13.10
C ARG A 285 13.63 -3.33 11.64
N LEU A 286 14.32 -2.24 11.32
CA LEU A 286 14.77 -1.97 9.98
C LEU A 286 15.70 -3.10 9.54
N ARG A 287 15.27 -3.79 8.51
CA ARG A 287 16.05 -4.75 7.75
C ARG A 287 16.49 -4.17 6.41
N GLY A 288 16.26 -2.89 6.17
CA GLY A 288 16.74 -2.18 4.98
C GLY A 288 15.74 -1.16 4.45
N ALA A 289 15.91 -0.78 3.19
CA ALA A 289 15.09 0.21 2.51
C ALA A 289 14.81 -0.21 1.06
N GLU A 290 13.66 0.23 0.54
CA GLU A 290 13.25 0.03 -0.84
C GLU A 290 13.02 1.38 -1.50
N LEU A 291 13.69 1.62 -2.63
CA LEU A 291 13.39 2.73 -3.53
C LEU A 291 12.35 2.27 -4.54
N PHE A 292 11.19 2.92 -4.50
CA PHE A 292 10.10 2.69 -5.45
C PHE A 292 10.05 3.84 -6.46
N GLU A 293 10.32 3.52 -7.72
CA GLU A 293 10.42 4.46 -8.84
C GLU A 293 9.36 4.13 -9.91
N PRO A 294 8.10 4.58 -9.74
CA PRO A 294 7.06 4.42 -10.76
C PRO A 294 7.45 5.11 -12.07
N LEU A 295 6.94 4.60 -13.21
CA LEU A 295 7.40 4.96 -14.56
C LEU A 295 7.44 6.47 -14.77
N GLY A 296 6.32 7.14 -14.49
CA GLY A 296 6.23 8.57 -14.73
C GLY A 296 7.14 9.38 -13.81
N SER A 297 7.19 9.10 -12.49
CA SER A 297 8.12 9.80 -11.59
C SER A 297 9.59 9.50 -11.88
N ARG A 298 9.91 8.30 -12.37
CA ARG A 298 11.28 7.88 -12.72
C ARG A 298 11.83 8.71 -13.88
N LEU A 299 11.00 9.05 -14.86
CA LEU A 299 11.37 9.94 -15.97
C LEU A 299 11.76 11.35 -15.48
N PHE A 300 11.20 11.80 -14.35
CA PHE A 300 11.55 13.06 -13.70
C PHE A 300 12.57 12.92 -12.56
N GLY A 301 13.26 11.78 -12.47
CA GLY A 301 14.31 11.53 -11.49
C GLY A 301 13.80 11.51 -10.04
N ALA A 302 12.58 11.03 -9.80
CA ALA A 302 11.96 10.98 -8.48
C ALA A 302 11.63 9.55 -8.03
N ALA A 303 11.72 9.33 -6.72
CA ALA A 303 11.54 8.06 -6.06
C ALA A 303 10.80 8.22 -4.74
N ARG A 304 10.06 7.19 -4.35
CA ARG A 304 9.48 6.99 -3.02
C ARG A 304 10.40 6.10 -2.19
N VAL A 305 10.45 6.30 -0.88
CA VAL A 305 11.16 5.39 0.04
C VAL A 305 10.14 4.58 0.83
N ASP A 306 10.24 3.26 0.66
CA ASP A 306 9.55 2.28 1.48
C ASP A 306 10.55 1.64 2.45
N VAL A 307 10.08 1.28 3.64
CA VAL A 307 10.89 0.62 4.66
C VAL A 307 10.82 -0.88 4.52
N VAL A 308 11.96 -1.56 4.68
CA VAL A 308 12.02 -3.00 4.85
C VAL A 308 12.12 -3.28 6.35
N ALA A 309 11.02 -3.66 7.00
CA ALA A 309 11.02 -3.90 8.44
C ALA A 309 10.16 -5.10 8.88
N THR A 310 10.53 -5.69 10.01
CA THR A 310 9.82 -6.84 10.60
C THR A 310 8.55 -6.41 11.32
N GLY A 311 7.46 -7.19 11.17
CA GLY A 311 6.17 -6.90 11.83
C GLY A 311 5.29 -5.84 11.15
N LEU A 312 5.70 -5.32 10.00
CA LEU A 312 4.84 -4.56 9.12
C LEU A 312 4.20 -5.52 8.12
N ARG A 313 2.87 -5.66 8.14
CA ARG A 313 2.16 -6.52 7.19
C ARG A 313 1.95 -5.77 5.86
N ALA A 314 2.05 -6.48 4.74
CA ALA A 314 1.47 -6.00 3.49
C ALA A 314 -0.06 -5.86 3.63
N ARG A 315 -0.60 -4.77 3.10
CA ARG A 315 -2.02 -4.34 3.12
C ARG A 315 -3.04 -5.50 3.10
N SER A 316 -4.08 -5.42 3.95
CA SER A 316 -5.37 -6.07 3.70
C SER A 316 -6.23 -5.12 2.86
N GLU A 317 -6.97 -5.64 1.88
CA GLU A 317 -7.71 -4.94 0.81
C GLU A 317 -8.57 -3.72 1.24
N LYS A 318 -8.93 -3.60 2.52
CA LYS A 318 -9.80 -2.54 3.08
C LYS A 318 -9.07 -1.27 3.59
N ASP A 319 -7.75 -1.23 3.65
CA ASP A 319 -7.01 -0.04 4.10
C ASP A 319 -6.37 0.74 2.94
N SER A 320 -6.71 2.03 2.80
CA SER A 320 -6.32 2.89 1.67
C SER A 320 -4.83 3.24 1.59
N THR A 321 -4.04 3.00 2.63
CA THR A 321 -2.64 3.47 2.73
C THR A 321 -1.66 2.32 2.99
N ASP A 322 -0.53 2.29 2.27
CA ASP A 322 0.53 1.29 2.48
C ASP A 322 1.35 1.66 3.74
N PRO A 323 1.36 0.83 4.81
CA PRO A 323 2.09 1.12 6.04
C PRO A 323 3.61 1.11 5.86
N LYS A 324 4.12 0.74 4.68
CA LYS A 324 5.56 0.64 4.40
C LYS A 324 6.17 1.96 3.92
N THR A 325 5.38 2.92 3.46
CA THR A 325 5.93 4.13 2.85
C THR A 325 6.37 5.14 3.91
N LEU A 326 7.68 5.41 3.95
CA LEU A 326 8.28 6.41 4.82
C LEU A 326 8.36 7.80 4.20
N LEU A 327 8.70 7.90 2.92
CA LEU A 327 8.85 9.17 2.20
C LEU A 327 7.96 9.17 0.95
N PRO A 328 7.18 10.22 0.66
CA PRO A 328 6.49 10.36 -0.62
C PRO A 328 7.46 10.35 -1.81
N VAL A 329 6.90 10.42 -3.02
CA VAL A 329 7.72 10.63 -4.23
C VAL A 329 8.45 11.97 -4.11
N ALA A 330 9.77 11.92 -4.05
CA ALA A 330 10.68 13.05 -3.90
C ALA A 330 11.89 12.86 -4.84
N PRO A 331 12.72 13.89 -5.08
CA PRO A 331 13.91 13.75 -5.92
C PRO A 331 14.80 12.58 -5.48
N LEU A 332 15.29 11.77 -6.42
CA LEU A 332 16.00 10.51 -6.14
C LEU A 332 17.18 10.69 -5.17
N ARG A 333 17.95 11.78 -5.33
CA ARG A 333 19.08 12.10 -4.43
C ARG A 333 18.62 12.34 -2.99
N PHE A 334 17.49 13.05 -2.82
CA PHE A 334 16.89 13.29 -1.51
C PHE A 334 16.35 11.99 -0.91
N ALA A 335 15.66 11.17 -1.71
CA ALA A 335 15.15 9.87 -1.28
C ALA A 335 16.27 8.93 -0.79
N ARG A 336 17.40 8.86 -1.53
CA ARG A 336 18.59 8.09 -1.12
C ARG A 336 19.17 8.59 0.21
N ARG A 337 19.33 9.91 0.35
CA ARG A 337 19.84 10.50 1.61
C ARG A 337 18.94 10.18 2.80
N VAL A 338 17.63 10.34 2.65
CA VAL A 338 16.66 10.03 3.72
C VAL A 338 16.71 8.54 4.08
N ALA A 339 16.77 7.66 3.08
CA ALA A 339 16.89 6.22 3.32
C ALA A 339 18.21 5.86 4.03
N ALA A 340 19.33 6.48 3.63
CA ALA A 340 20.62 6.30 4.31
C ALA A 340 20.58 6.77 5.76
N GLU A 341 19.97 7.93 6.02
CA GLU A 341 19.81 8.46 7.37
C GLU A 341 18.89 7.58 8.23
N VAL A 342 17.79 7.08 7.66
CA VAL A 342 16.83 6.17 8.30
C VAL A 342 17.49 4.86 8.72
N VAL A 343 18.24 4.24 7.81
CA VAL A 343 18.88 2.94 8.03
C VAL A 343 20.17 3.07 8.85
N GLY A 344 20.84 4.22 8.78
CA GLY A 344 22.09 4.52 9.51
C GLY A 344 23.37 4.42 8.66
N SER A 345 23.25 3.92 7.42
CA SER A 345 24.31 3.83 6.42
C SER A 345 23.69 3.91 5.03
N ASP A 346 24.45 4.29 3.99
CA ASP A 346 23.95 4.25 2.62
C ASP A 346 23.86 2.80 2.13
N PRO A 347 22.65 2.23 1.99
CA PRO A 347 22.51 0.81 1.71
C PRO A 347 22.74 0.48 0.22
N TRP A 348 22.93 1.50 -0.63
CA TRP A 348 23.25 1.34 -2.05
C TRP A 348 24.63 1.87 -2.41
N ALA A 349 25.42 2.38 -1.45
CA ALA A 349 26.81 2.72 -1.68
C ALA A 349 27.57 1.47 -2.16
N ASP A 350 28.40 1.66 -3.19
CA ASP A 350 29.26 0.62 -3.79
C ASP A 350 28.53 -0.62 -4.31
N ALA A 351 27.20 -0.58 -4.41
CA ALA A 351 26.40 -1.66 -4.95
C ALA A 351 26.54 -1.72 -6.48
N ASP A 352 27.54 -2.45 -6.96
CA ASP A 352 27.65 -2.77 -8.39
C ASP A 352 26.57 -3.79 -8.78
N LEU A 353 25.52 -3.30 -9.46
CA LEU A 353 24.39 -4.11 -9.89
C LEU A 353 24.75 -4.87 -11.16
N ARG A 354 25.04 -6.16 -11.00
CA ARG A 354 25.32 -7.05 -12.12
C ARG A 354 24.09 -7.18 -13.01
N PRO A 355 24.21 -6.93 -14.32
CA PRO A 355 23.12 -7.15 -15.26
C PRO A 355 22.85 -8.64 -15.40
N HIS A 356 21.59 -8.98 -15.68
CA HIS A 356 21.17 -10.37 -15.87
C HIS A 356 21.46 -10.84 -17.30
N PRO A 357 21.57 -12.16 -17.54
CA PRO A 357 21.96 -12.71 -18.84
C PRO A 357 20.94 -12.40 -19.96
N PRO A 358 21.38 -12.34 -21.23
CA PRO A 358 20.51 -12.03 -22.37
C PRO A 358 19.37 -13.04 -22.59
N ALA A 359 19.50 -14.26 -22.06
CA ALA A 359 18.43 -15.23 -22.01
C ALA A 359 17.17 -14.69 -21.28
N ALA A 360 17.35 -13.90 -20.22
CA ALA A 360 16.26 -13.25 -19.50
C ALA A 360 15.53 -12.21 -20.39
N ARG A 361 16.26 -11.48 -21.24
CA ARG A 361 15.69 -10.54 -22.22
C ARG A 361 14.81 -11.28 -23.22
N ARG A 362 15.33 -12.34 -23.85
CA ARG A 362 14.61 -13.13 -24.85
C ARG A 362 13.33 -13.72 -24.26
N ARG A 363 13.40 -14.23 -23.03
CA ARG A 363 12.24 -14.76 -22.30
C ARG A 363 11.18 -13.69 -22.09
N ARG A 364 11.53 -12.51 -21.55
CA ARG A 364 10.55 -11.44 -21.26
C ARG A 364 9.88 -10.91 -22.52
N VAL A 365 10.65 -10.69 -23.59
CA VAL A 365 10.09 -10.28 -24.88
C VAL A 365 9.20 -11.38 -25.46
N GLY A 366 9.63 -12.64 -25.39
CA GLY A 366 8.81 -13.78 -25.81
C GLY A 366 7.47 -13.82 -25.08
N TRP A 367 7.47 -13.75 -23.75
CA TRP A 367 6.23 -13.71 -22.95
C TRP A 367 5.34 -12.51 -23.29
N ALA A 368 5.92 -11.33 -23.50
CA ALA A 368 5.17 -10.15 -23.93
C ALA A 368 4.46 -10.38 -25.28
N LEU A 369 5.17 -10.94 -26.27
CA LEU A 369 4.58 -11.28 -27.57
C LEU A 369 3.53 -12.38 -27.44
N TYR A 370 3.80 -13.46 -26.71
CA TYR A 370 2.83 -14.54 -26.50
C TYR A 370 1.54 -14.05 -25.84
N SER A 371 1.61 -13.12 -24.88
CA SER A 371 0.42 -12.53 -24.27
C SER A 371 -0.40 -11.70 -25.27
N VAL A 372 0.25 -10.88 -26.09
CA VAL A 372 -0.45 -10.05 -27.10
C VAL A 372 -1.05 -10.92 -28.21
N PHE A 373 -0.28 -11.84 -28.78
CA PHE A 373 -0.76 -12.74 -29.83
C PHE A 373 -1.79 -13.76 -29.31
N GLY A 374 -1.66 -14.20 -28.06
CA GLY A 374 -2.65 -15.08 -27.42
C GLY A 374 -4.01 -14.38 -27.26
N LEU A 375 -4.02 -13.13 -26.78
CA LEU A 375 -5.24 -12.31 -26.73
C LEU A 375 -5.83 -12.10 -28.13
N ALA A 376 -4.99 -11.75 -29.10
CA ALA A 376 -5.43 -11.56 -30.48
C ALA A 376 -6.03 -12.83 -31.08
N ALA A 377 -5.43 -14.00 -30.84
CA ALA A 377 -5.95 -15.28 -31.31
C ALA A 377 -7.35 -15.57 -30.72
N VAL A 378 -7.55 -15.31 -29.42
CA VAL A 378 -8.87 -15.46 -28.79
C VAL A 378 -9.89 -14.51 -29.43
N LEU A 379 -9.53 -13.25 -29.67
CA LEU A 379 -10.40 -12.27 -30.33
C LEU A 379 -10.73 -12.66 -31.76
N VAL A 380 -9.77 -13.22 -32.52
CA VAL A 380 -10.02 -13.73 -33.87
C VAL A 380 -10.99 -14.91 -33.83
N VAL A 381 -10.78 -15.89 -32.95
CA VAL A 381 -11.67 -17.06 -32.84
C VAL A 381 -13.09 -16.61 -32.46
N LEU A 382 -13.24 -15.75 -31.46
CA LEU A 382 -14.55 -15.21 -31.08
C LEU A 382 -15.16 -14.37 -32.20
N GLY A 383 -14.35 -13.62 -32.94
CA GLY A 383 -14.83 -12.79 -34.04
C GLY A 383 -15.33 -13.60 -35.23
N LEU A 384 -14.70 -14.73 -35.52
CA LEU A 384 -15.17 -15.68 -36.53
C LEU A 384 -16.45 -16.40 -36.11
N LEU A 385 -16.68 -16.57 -34.80
CA LEU A 385 -17.86 -17.29 -34.25
C LEU A 385 -19.07 -16.38 -33.96
N LEU A 386 -18.84 -15.13 -33.54
CA LEU A 386 -19.88 -14.23 -33.01
C LEU A 386 -20.05 -12.96 -33.84
N THR A 387 -18.96 -12.29 -34.22
CA THR A 387 -19.03 -10.95 -34.84
C THR A 387 -17.70 -10.47 -35.44
N THR A 388 -17.74 -9.94 -36.66
CA THR A 388 -16.56 -9.43 -37.38
C THR A 388 -15.84 -8.28 -36.67
N VAL A 389 -16.53 -7.50 -35.83
CA VAL A 389 -15.93 -6.41 -35.04
C VAL A 389 -14.78 -6.90 -34.16
N LEU A 390 -14.86 -8.13 -33.61
CA LEU A 390 -13.80 -8.67 -32.76
C LEU A 390 -12.53 -8.99 -33.56
N VAL A 391 -12.65 -9.35 -34.84
CA VAL A 391 -11.49 -9.52 -35.74
C VAL A 391 -10.80 -8.18 -35.96
N HIS A 392 -11.57 -7.09 -36.11
CA HIS A 392 -11.00 -5.75 -36.20
C HIS A 392 -10.28 -5.34 -34.92
N LEU A 393 -10.88 -5.63 -33.77
CA LEU A 393 -10.24 -5.40 -32.48
C LEU A 393 -8.95 -6.22 -32.30
N ALA A 394 -8.89 -7.44 -32.85
CA ALA A 394 -7.71 -8.30 -32.74
C ALA A 394 -6.48 -7.69 -33.43
N TRP A 395 -6.58 -7.27 -34.69
CA TRP A 395 -5.42 -6.68 -35.38
C TRP A 395 -5.06 -5.30 -34.83
N ILE A 396 -6.04 -4.50 -34.40
CA ILE A 396 -5.79 -3.22 -33.70
C ILE A 396 -5.03 -3.49 -32.40
N ALA A 397 -5.45 -4.49 -31.62
CA ALA A 397 -4.78 -4.89 -30.38
C ALA A 397 -3.34 -5.33 -30.66
N VAL A 398 -3.07 -6.12 -31.71
CA VAL A 398 -1.70 -6.47 -32.09
C VAL A 398 -0.88 -5.23 -32.45
N LEU A 399 -1.42 -4.34 -33.29
CA LEU A 399 -0.73 -3.13 -33.74
C LEU A 399 -0.36 -2.21 -32.57
N VAL A 400 -1.27 -2.02 -31.61
CA VAL A 400 -1.10 -1.08 -30.49
C VAL A 400 -0.37 -1.72 -29.31
N LEU A 401 -0.74 -2.94 -28.91
CA LEU A 401 -0.20 -3.56 -27.69
C LEU A 401 1.19 -4.15 -27.89
N THR A 402 1.56 -4.59 -29.10
CA THR A 402 2.90 -5.15 -29.36
C THR A 402 4.04 -4.17 -29.01
N PRO A 403 4.08 -2.92 -29.53
CA PRO A 403 5.16 -2.00 -29.19
C PRO A 403 5.18 -1.66 -27.69
N ILE A 404 4.01 -1.52 -27.05
CA ILE A 404 3.90 -1.25 -25.61
C ILE A 404 4.44 -2.43 -24.79
N ALA A 405 4.03 -3.66 -25.12
CA ALA A 405 4.44 -4.87 -24.42
C ALA A 405 5.95 -5.13 -24.57
N VAL A 406 6.51 -4.92 -25.77
CA VAL A 406 7.95 -5.02 -26.01
C VAL A 406 8.71 -3.93 -25.24
N ALA A 407 8.23 -2.68 -25.24
CA ALA A 407 8.86 -1.60 -24.48
C ALA A 407 8.88 -1.88 -22.98
N LEU A 408 7.77 -2.38 -22.41
CA LEU A 408 7.69 -2.78 -21.00
C LEU A 408 8.59 -3.99 -20.69
N ALA A 409 8.68 -4.98 -21.59
CA ALA A 409 9.57 -6.13 -21.41
C ALA A 409 11.06 -5.73 -21.43
N LEU A 410 11.44 -4.80 -22.31
CA LEU A 410 12.80 -4.26 -22.36
C LEU A 410 13.11 -3.38 -21.14
N ASP A 411 12.14 -2.57 -20.67
CA ASP A 411 12.26 -1.81 -19.43
C ASP A 411 12.50 -2.73 -18.23
N ASP A 412 11.69 -3.77 -18.09
CA ASP A 412 11.80 -4.76 -17.01
C ASP A 412 13.15 -5.48 -17.05
N TYR A 413 13.64 -5.86 -18.24
CA TYR A 413 14.98 -6.43 -18.40
C TYR A 413 16.09 -5.45 -17.98
N ARG A 414 16.01 -4.18 -18.38
CA ARG A 414 16.98 -3.14 -17.97
C ARG A 414 16.97 -2.92 -16.46
N ASN A 415 15.82 -3.12 -15.82
CA ASN A 415 15.68 -2.96 -14.38
C ASN A 415 16.22 -4.17 -13.61
N LEU A 416 16.42 -5.34 -14.23
CA LEU A 416 17.04 -6.47 -13.57
C LEU A 416 18.48 -6.17 -13.16
N GLY A 417 18.77 -6.43 -11.89
CA GLY A 417 20.13 -6.42 -11.39
C GLY A 417 20.18 -6.92 -9.96
N HIS A 418 21.32 -7.47 -9.58
CA HIS A 418 21.62 -7.84 -8.21
C HIS A 418 23.04 -7.42 -7.86
N GLY A 419 23.26 -7.14 -6.58
CA GLY A 419 24.57 -6.77 -6.06
C GLY A 419 24.66 -7.09 -4.58
N LEU A 420 25.88 -7.16 -4.07
CA LEU A 420 26.17 -7.30 -2.65
C LEU A 420 27.06 -6.13 -2.22
N THR A 421 26.63 -5.47 -1.16
CA THR A 421 27.48 -4.60 -0.35
C THR A 421 27.94 -5.39 0.88
N ALA A 422 28.78 -4.80 1.74
CA ALA A 422 29.21 -5.42 2.99
C ALA A 422 28.03 -5.98 3.80
N ASP A 423 27.01 -5.16 4.07
CA ASP A 423 25.88 -5.52 4.93
C ASP A 423 24.57 -5.80 4.19
N TYR A 424 24.47 -5.43 2.91
CA TYR A 424 23.20 -5.45 2.16
C TYR A 424 23.26 -6.33 0.92
N LEU A 425 22.18 -7.09 0.71
CA LEU A 425 21.78 -7.64 -0.57
C LEU A 425 20.95 -6.59 -1.31
N VAL A 426 21.43 -6.13 -2.46
CA VAL A 426 20.71 -5.19 -3.32
C VAL A 426 20.09 -5.95 -4.49
N THR A 427 18.78 -5.86 -4.64
CA THR A 427 18.05 -6.41 -5.79
C THR A 427 17.24 -5.33 -6.48
N ARG A 428 17.23 -5.36 -7.81
CA ARG A 428 16.49 -4.43 -8.66
C ARG A 428 15.61 -5.18 -9.64
N TYR A 429 14.33 -4.81 -9.71
CA TYR A 429 13.37 -5.43 -10.61
C TYR A 429 12.14 -4.55 -10.88
N GLY A 430 11.35 -4.89 -11.90
CA GLY A 430 9.99 -4.37 -12.13
C GLY A 430 9.79 -3.77 -13.52
N ALA A 431 8.63 -4.02 -14.11
CA ALA A 431 8.19 -3.44 -15.37
C ALA A 431 7.39 -2.16 -15.10
N GLY A 432 7.81 -1.03 -15.66
CA GLY A 432 7.16 0.26 -15.45
C GLY A 432 7.42 0.86 -14.08
N SER A 433 7.34 0.09 -12.99
CA SER A 433 7.71 0.56 -11.65
C SER A 433 8.97 -0.15 -11.18
N ARG A 434 10.09 0.57 -11.21
CA ARG A 434 11.39 0.03 -10.79
C ARG A 434 11.46 0.01 -9.27
N ARG A 435 11.79 -1.14 -8.70
CA ARG A 435 12.05 -1.34 -7.27
C ARG A 435 13.52 -1.63 -7.10
N THR A 436 14.20 -0.88 -6.24
CA THR A 436 15.56 -1.18 -5.80
C THR A 436 15.53 -1.41 -4.31
N VAL A 437 15.60 -2.67 -3.90
CA VAL A 437 15.56 -3.08 -2.50
C VAL A 437 16.98 -3.32 -2.02
N ALA A 438 17.36 -2.72 -0.90
CA ALA A 438 18.53 -3.13 -0.14
C ALA A 438 18.07 -3.81 1.15
N LEU A 439 18.40 -5.09 1.29
CA LEU A 439 18.03 -5.96 2.41
C LEU A 439 19.27 -6.34 3.21
N LEU A 440 19.24 -6.14 4.53
CA LEU A 440 20.31 -6.57 5.43
C LEU A 440 20.54 -8.07 5.31
N ARG A 441 21.78 -8.46 5.05
CA ARG A 441 22.22 -9.86 4.90
C ARG A 441 21.96 -10.67 6.18
N GLY A 442 22.26 -10.09 7.34
CA GLY A 442 21.96 -10.71 8.65
C GLY A 442 20.46 -10.86 8.95
N GLY A 443 19.57 -10.29 8.13
CA GLY A 443 18.13 -10.46 8.21
C GLY A 443 17.56 -11.56 7.31
N ILE A 444 18.41 -12.21 6.51
CA ILE A 444 18.02 -13.31 5.61
C ILE A 444 18.05 -14.62 6.41
N ILE A 445 16.90 -15.27 6.53
CA ILE A 445 16.72 -16.51 7.31
C ILE A 445 16.68 -17.76 6.43
N GLY A 446 16.63 -17.59 5.12
CA GLY A 446 16.60 -18.69 4.17
C GLY A 446 16.52 -18.22 2.73
N TRP A 447 16.69 -19.17 1.82
CA TRP A 447 16.62 -18.94 0.38
C TRP A 447 15.55 -19.84 -0.22
N THR A 448 14.74 -19.28 -1.13
CA THR A 448 13.85 -20.08 -1.96
C THR A 448 14.29 -20.00 -3.41
N VAL A 449 14.62 -21.13 -4.00
CA VAL A 449 15.03 -21.23 -5.40
C VAL A 449 13.83 -21.72 -6.21
N ARG A 450 13.35 -20.91 -7.16
CA ARG A 450 12.22 -21.24 -8.02
C ARG A 450 12.66 -21.21 -9.48
N SER A 451 12.41 -22.31 -10.19
CA SER A 451 12.60 -22.39 -11.64
C SER A 451 11.36 -22.97 -12.31
N SER A 452 10.79 -22.23 -13.24
CA SER A 452 9.77 -22.75 -14.17
C SER A 452 10.42 -23.60 -15.26
N PRO A 453 9.68 -24.49 -15.95
CA PRO A 453 10.23 -25.28 -17.05
C PRO A 453 10.89 -24.44 -18.15
N PHE A 454 10.32 -23.26 -18.46
CA PHE A 454 10.88 -22.32 -19.42
C PHE A 454 12.15 -21.62 -18.92
N GLN A 455 12.27 -21.36 -17.62
CA GLN A 455 13.48 -20.81 -17.03
C GLN A 455 14.60 -21.85 -17.00
N ARG A 456 14.30 -23.11 -16.64
CA ARG A 456 15.29 -24.21 -16.67
C ARG A 456 15.90 -24.39 -18.06
N ARG A 457 15.08 -24.40 -19.12
CA ARG A 457 15.57 -24.48 -20.51
C ARG A 457 16.47 -23.30 -20.91
N ALA A 458 16.35 -22.16 -20.22
CA ALA A 458 17.11 -20.96 -20.50
C ALA A 458 18.30 -20.76 -19.52
N GLY A 459 18.55 -21.72 -18.61
CA GLY A 459 19.58 -21.58 -17.55
C GLY A 459 19.29 -20.47 -16.54
N LEU A 460 18.00 -20.15 -16.33
CA LEU A 460 17.55 -19.07 -15.47
C LEU A 460 16.90 -19.62 -14.20
N VAL A 461 16.99 -18.83 -13.14
CA VAL A 461 16.34 -19.11 -11.86
C VAL A 461 15.84 -17.83 -11.22
N THR A 462 14.84 -17.93 -10.35
CA THR A 462 14.45 -16.84 -9.46
C THR A 462 14.77 -17.24 -8.04
N ILE A 463 15.58 -16.43 -7.38
CA ILE A 463 16.02 -16.69 -6.02
C ILE A 463 15.36 -15.67 -5.10
N ALA A 464 14.80 -16.14 -4.01
CA ALA A 464 14.10 -15.31 -3.04
C ALA A 464 14.86 -15.32 -1.71
N ALA A 465 15.31 -14.15 -1.27
CA ALA A 465 15.83 -13.96 0.08
C ALA A 465 14.65 -13.90 1.05
N THR A 466 14.48 -14.95 1.86
CA THR A 466 13.41 -15.05 2.86
C THR A 466 13.81 -14.28 4.11
N THR A 467 12.91 -13.45 4.62
CA THR A 467 13.10 -12.61 5.81
C THR A 467 11.79 -12.41 6.56
N ALA A 468 11.84 -12.12 7.85
CA ALA A 468 10.65 -11.79 8.64
C ALA A 468 10.09 -10.38 8.36
N ALA A 469 10.61 -9.68 7.35
CA ALA A 469 10.24 -8.32 6.98
C ALA A 469 9.16 -8.28 5.89
N ASN A 470 8.16 -7.41 6.07
CA ASN A 470 7.16 -7.07 5.06
C ASN A 470 6.49 -8.26 4.33
N SER A 471 6.87 -8.49 3.07
CA SER A 471 6.34 -9.51 2.16
C SER A 471 6.84 -10.91 2.49
N GLY A 472 7.83 -11.06 3.37
CA GLY A 472 8.42 -12.34 3.72
C GLY A 472 9.54 -12.77 2.78
N GLU A 473 9.51 -12.36 1.52
CA GLU A 473 10.51 -12.70 0.52
C GLU A 473 10.86 -11.51 -0.39
N TYR A 474 12.14 -11.42 -0.76
CA TYR A 474 12.69 -10.44 -1.69
C TYR A 474 13.38 -11.13 -2.87
N LEU A 475 12.91 -10.84 -4.08
CA LEU A 475 13.21 -11.64 -5.26
C LEU A 475 14.40 -11.07 -6.05
N VAL A 476 15.27 -11.95 -6.49
CA VAL A 476 16.25 -11.76 -7.57
C VAL A 476 15.73 -12.57 -8.77
N ARG A 477 15.08 -11.88 -9.71
CA ARG A 477 14.30 -12.51 -10.79
C ARG A 477 15.14 -12.81 -12.02
N ASP A 478 14.96 -13.99 -12.62
CA ASP A 478 15.63 -14.40 -13.86
C ASP A 478 17.15 -14.16 -13.84
N VAL A 479 17.80 -14.56 -12.75
CA VAL A 479 19.27 -14.59 -12.66
C VAL A 479 19.77 -15.87 -13.31
N GLY A 480 21.01 -15.87 -13.83
CA GLY A 480 21.66 -17.09 -14.26
C GLY A 480 21.76 -18.08 -13.08
N GLU A 481 21.56 -19.36 -13.34
CA GLU A 481 21.53 -20.38 -12.28
C GLU A 481 22.77 -20.35 -11.38
N THR A 482 23.96 -20.39 -11.98
CA THR A 482 25.24 -20.32 -11.27
C THR A 482 25.43 -19.00 -10.52
N ASP A 483 25.13 -17.87 -11.17
CA ASP A 483 25.27 -16.53 -10.56
C ASP A 483 24.34 -16.36 -9.37
N GLY A 484 23.11 -16.86 -9.47
CA GLY A 484 22.13 -16.81 -8.42
C GLY A 484 22.54 -17.67 -7.21
N LEU A 485 22.97 -18.91 -7.43
CA LEU A 485 23.41 -19.78 -6.34
C LEU A 485 24.66 -19.22 -5.65
N ARG A 486 25.62 -18.69 -6.44
CA ARG A 486 26.79 -17.99 -5.91
C ARG A 486 26.40 -16.76 -5.10
N LEU A 487 25.43 -15.97 -5.58
CA LEU A 487 24.90 -14.82 -4.85
C LEU A 487 24.34 -15.24 -3.49
N ALA A 488 23.53 -16.29 -3.44
CA ALA A 488 22.93 -16.79 -2.21
C ALA A 488 23.98 -17.28 -1.21
N GLU A 489 24.99 -18.02 -1.67
CA GLU A 489 26.10 -18.50 -0.83
C GLU A 489 26.96 -17.35 -0.31
N VAL A 490 27.35 -16.40 -1.17
CA VAL A 490 28.16 -15.25 -0.72
C VAL A 490 27.35 -14.36 0.21
N ALA A 491 26.05 -14.16 -0.06
CA ALA A 491 25.19 -13.33 0.76
C ALA A 491 25.02 -13.87 2.19
N VAL A 492 24.83 -15.18 2.34
CA VAL A 492 24.77 -15.84 3.65
C VAL A 492 25.51 -17.19 3.57
N PRO A 493 26.81 -17.21 3.91
CA PRO A 493 27.63 -18.41 3.82
C PRO A 493 27.09 -19.56 4.65
N GLY A 494 27.20 -20.79 4.14
CA GLY A 494 26.85 -22.00 4.87
C GLY A 494 25.37 -22.42 4.77
N LEU A 495 24.48 -21.57 4.24
CA LEU A 495 23.05 -21.91 4.12
C LEU A 495 22.77 -22.93 3.01
N LEU A 496 23.56 -22.95 1.93
CA LEU A 496 23.37 -23.89 0.83
C LEU A 496 24.22 -25.15 0.98
N THR A 497 25.28 -25.11 1.79
CA THR A 497 26.21 -26.23 2.01
C THR A 497 25.54 -27.56 2.34
N PRO A 498 24.48 -27.63 3.19
CA PRO A 498 23.80 -28.90 3.50
C PRO A 498 23.11 -29.57 2.31
N PHE A 499 22.90 -28.83 1.21
CA PHE A 499 22.21 -29.28 0.00
C PHE A 499 23.16 -29.57 -1.17
N LEU A 500 24.47 -29.41 -0.97
CA LEU A 500 25.46 -29.75 -1.98
C LEU A 500 25.73 -31.26 -1.94
N GLU A 501 25.50 -31.94 -3.06
CA GLU A 501 26.00 -33.30 -3.25
C GLU A 501 27.50 -33.22 -3.54
N VAL A 502 28.32 -33.68 -2.59
CA VAL A 502 29.75 -33.87 -2.83
C VAL A 502 29.88 -35.06 -3.77
N ALA A 503 30.33 -34.82 -5.00
CA ALA A 503 30.58 -35.89 -5.95
C ALA A 503 31.59 -36.89 -5.34
N PRO A 504 31.30 -38.20 -5.33
CA PRO A 504 32.19 -39.20 -4.76
C PRO A 504 33.50 -39.22 -5.56
N GLY A 505 34.58 -38.70 -4.96
CA GLY A 505 35.91 -38.59 -5.58
C GLY A 505 36.79 -37.43 -5.12
N GLN A 506 36.26 -36.44 -4.38
CA GLN A 506 37.05 -35.30 -3.88
C GLN A 506 37.39 -35.34 -2.38
N LEU A 507 37.14 -36.46 -1.68
CA LEU A 507 37.67 -36.69 -0.34
C LEU A 507 39.12 -37.19 -0.42
N SER A 508 40.03 -36.32 -0.82
CA SER A 508 41.43 -36.41 -0.44
C SER A 508 41.98 -34.99 -0.39
N THR A 509 42.47 -34.62 0.80
CA THR A 509 43.02 -33.31 1.22
C THR A 509 42.02 -32.17 1.44
N VAL A 510 41.39 -32.14 2.61
CA VAL A 510 41.66 -31.14 3.66
C VAL A 510 41.59 -31.84 5.01
#